data_AF-A0A800CHN3-F1
#
_entry.id   AF-A0A800CHN3-F1
#
_cell.length_a   1.000
_cell.length_b   1.000
_cell.length_c   1.000
_cell.angle_alpha   90.00
_cell.angle_beta   90.00
_cell.angle_gamma   90.00
#
_symmetry.space_group_name_H-M   'P 1'
#
loop_
_entity.id
_entity.type
_entity.pdbx_description
1 polymer ?
#
loop_
_entity_poly.entity_id
_entity_poly.type
_entity_poly.pdbx_seq_one_letter_code
_entity_poly.pdbx_strand_id
1 'polypeptide(L)'
;MTPEERIAQLRDEINYHRYRYYVLNAPVISDAEFDRLYQELVDLEAAHPDLITPDSPTQRAGAEPLDAFEKVRHPAPILSLANTFDVAGLYAWRKRIARYLPNPEMPLDYVAEPKFDGLTAVLTYRDGRFTLGATRGNGEVGENVTQNLRTIPSLPLKIPVDPASDLPSPPYLV
;
A
#
# COMPACT_ATOMS: atom_id res chain seq x y z
N MET A 1 30.36 -9.54 6.46
CA MET A 1 28.96 -9.10 6.61
C MET A 1 28.45 -9.74 7.88
N THR A 2 27.91 -8.95 8.80
CA THR A 2 27.28 -9.47 10.02
C THR A 2 25.88 -10.01 9.71
N PRO A 3 25.28 -10.83 10.60
CA PRO A 3 23.89 -11.27 10.43
C PRO A 3 22.91 -10.10 10.26
N GLU A 4 23.09 -9.02 11.02
CA GLU A 4 22.28 -7.80 10.94
C GLU A 4 22.34 -7.15 9.55
N GLU A 5 23.56 -7.01 9.00
CA GLU A 5 23.78 -6.46 7.66
C GLU A 5 23.15 -7.33 6.58
N ARG A 6 23.28 -8.65 6.69
CA ARG A 6 22.71 -9.60 5.71
C ARG A 6 21.19 -9.62 5.76
N ILE A 7 20.60 -9.62 6.95
CA ILE A 7 19.14 -9.53 7.13
C ILE A 7 18.60 -8.23 6.53
N ALA A 8 19.27 -7.10 6.77
CA ALA A 8 18.87 -5.81 6.19
C ALA A 8 18.90 -5.86 4.66
N GLN A 9 19.98 -6.39 4.08
CA GLN A 9 20.13 -6.55 2.64
C GLN A 9 19.03 -7.45 2.04
N LEU A 10 18.79 -8.62 2.64
CA LEU A 10 17.77 -9.58 2.17
C LEU A 10 16.37 -8.96 2.21
N ARG A 11 16.04 -8.20 3.27
CA ARG A 11 14.76 -7.50 3.37
C ARG A 11 14.56 -6.52 2.23
N ASP A 12 15.58 -5.74 1.90
CA ASP A 12 15.52 -4.75 0.82
C ASP A 12 15.45 -5.45 -0.56
N GLU A 13 16.27 -6.48 -0.82
CA GLU A 13 16.22 -7.28 -2.06
C GLU A 13 14.86 -7.95 -2.27
N ILE A 14 14.35 -8.63 -1.25
CA ILE A 14 13.05 -9.32 -1.31
C ILE A 14 11.92 -8.32 -1.55
N ASN A 15 11.90 -7.18 -0.86
CA ASN A 15 10.87 -6.17 -1.07
C ASN A 15 10.93 -5.58 -2.48
N TYR A 16 12.13 -5.33 -3.01
CA TYR A 16 12.32 -4.89 -4.38
C TYR A 16 11.80 -5.92 -5.39
N HIS A 17 12.15 -7.20 -5.24
CA HIS A 17 11.68 -8.25 -6.13
C HIS A 17 10.18 -8.47 -6.05
N ARG A 18 9.58 -8.36 -4.86
CA ARG A 18 8.12 -8.36 -4.69
C ARG A 18 7.46 -7.23 -5.44
N TYR A 19 8.01 -6.02 -5.38
CA TYR A 19 7.49 -4.88 -6.13
C TYR A 19 7.58 -5.10 -7.65
N ARG A 20 8.73 -5.58 -8.14
CA ARG A 20 8.92 -5.95 -9.54
C ARG A 20 7.92 -6.99 -10.02
N TYR A 21 7.64 -8.01 -9.20
CA TYR A 21 6.73 -9.10 -9.51
C TYR A 21 5.25 -8.66 -9.44
N TYR A 22 4.80 -8.16 -8.28
CA TYR A 22 3.37 -7.91 -8.02
C TYR A 22 2.85 -6.56 -8.52
N VAL A 23 3.71 -5.56 -8.71
CA VAL A 23 3.29 -4.20 -9.10
C VAL A 23 3.71 -3.87 -10.52
N LEU A 24 4.98 -4.09 -10.87
CA LEU A 24 5.49 -3.76 -12.20
C LEU A 24 5.26 -4.86 -13.23
N ASN A 25 4.86 -6.07 -12.80
CA ASN A 25 4.73 -7.25 -13.66
C ASN A 25 5.98 -7.46 -14.54
N ALA A 26 7.16 -7.23 -13.95
CA ALA A 26 8.46 -7.22 -14.63
C ALA A 26 9.54 -7.83 -13.71
N PRO A 27 9.41 -9.12 -13.33
CA PRO A 27 10.39 -9.78 -12.47
C PRO A 27 11.79 -9.76 -13.09
N VAL A 28 12.81 -9.68 -12.24
CA VAL A 28 14.23 -9.62 -12.64
C VAL A 28 15.02 -10.84 -12.21
N ILE A 29 14.39 -11.71 -11.40
CA ILE A 29 14.90 -13.00 -10.97
C ILE A 29 13.78 -14.04 -11.11
N SER A 30 14.15 -15.31 -11.17
CA SER A 30 13.21 -16.43 -11.19
C SER A 30 12.58 -16.68 -9.82
N ASP A 31 11.47 -17.41 -9.79
CA ASP A 31 10.81 -17.81 -8.54
C ASP A 31 11.76 -18.64 -7.64
N ALA A 32 12.55 -19.53 -8.23
CA ALA A 32 13.53 -20.33 -7.49
C ALA A 32 14.70 -19.51 -6.92
N GLU A 33 15.04 -18.36 -7.51
CA GLU A 33 15.99 -17.42 -6.93
C GLU A 33 15.35 -16.65 -5.77
N PHE A 34 14.11 -16.20 -5.96
CA PHE A 34 13.35 -15.52 -4.92
C PHE A 34 13.17 -16.40 -3.68
N ASP A 35 12.76 -17.66 -3.87
CA ASP A 35 12.54 -18.62 -2.79
C ASP A 35 13.82 -18.88 -1.99
N ARG A 36 14.98 -18.90 -2.64
CA ARG A 36 16.27 -19.03 -1.95
C ARG A 36 16.59 -17.82 -1.08
N LEU A 37 16.37 -16.60 -1.58
CA LEU A 37 16.56 -15.38 -0.78
C LEU A 37 15.60 -15.35 0.41
N TYR A 38 14.34 -15.72 0.17
CA TYR A 38 13.32 -15.75 1.22
C TYR A 38 13.63 -16.78 2.29
N GLN A 39 14.04 -18.00 1.92
CA GLN A 39 14.42 -19.03 2.88
C GLN A 39 15.65 -18.63 3.69
N GLU A 40 16.65 -18.00 3.05
CA GLU A 40 17.83 -17.48 3.77
C GLU A 40 17.43 -16.44 4.84
N LEU A 41 16.50 -15.54 4.51
CA LEU A 41 15.99 -14.57 5.48
C LEU A 41 15.27 -15.25 6.65
N VAL A 42 14.42 -16.26 6.35
CA VAL A 42 13.71 -17.04 7.38
C VAL A 42 14.69 -17.72 8.33
N ASP A 43 15.73 -18.37 7.79
CA ASP A 43 16.72 -19.10 8.59
C ASP A 43 17.53 -18.13 9.48
N LEU A 44 17.92 -16.97 8.94
CA LEU A 44 18.64 -15.95 9.70
C LEU A 44 17.78 -15.32 10.81
N GLU A 45 16.51 -15.01 10.53
CA GLU A 45 15.58 -14.48 11.54
C GLU A 45 15.25 -15.52 12.61
N ALA A 46 15.19 -16.81 12.26
CA ALA A 46 15.04 -17.88 13.24
C ALA A 46 16.27 -18.03 14.15
N ALA A 47 17.48 -17.84 13.60
CA ALA A 47 18.73 -17.86 14.36
C ALA A 47 18.96 -16.60 15.21
N HIS A 48 18.38 -15.47 14.80
CA HIS A 48 18.51 -14.17 15.45
C HIS A 48 17.14 -13.50 15.70
N PRO A 49 16.30 -14.02 16.61
CA PRO A 49 14.93 -13.55 16.81
C PRO A 49 14.84 -12.08 17.26
N ASP A 50 15.88 -11.56 17.90
CA ASP A 50 16.01 -10.17 18.34
C ASP A 50 16.12 -9.17 17.17
N LEU A 51 16.47 -9.65 15.97
CA LEU A 51 16.59 -8.84 14.76
C LEU A 51 15.31 -8.79 13.93
N ILE A 52 14.26 -9.53 14.30
CA ILE A 52 12.97 -9.54 13.59
C ILE A 52 12.29 -8.18 13.73
N THR A 53 11.90 -7.58 12.60
CA THR A 53 11.17 -6.31 12.59
C THR A 53 9.75 -6.48 12.06
N PRO A 54 8.76 -5.68 12.53
CA PRO A 54 7.37 -5.79 12.08
C PRO A 54 7.13 -5.53 10.58
N ASP A 55 8.09 -4.95 9.87
CA ASP A 55 8.08 -4.66 8.44
C ASP A 55 8.87 -5.68 7.61
N SER A 56 9.42 -6.72 8.23
CA SER A 56 10.11 -7.79 7.51
C SER A 56 9.14 -8.55 6.59
N PRO A 57 9.57 -8.95 5.37
CA PRO A 57 8.75 -9.73 4.44
C PRO A 57 8.19 -11.04 5.02
N THR A 58 8.84 -11.61 6.03
CA THR A 58 8.44 -12.85 6.70
C THR A 58 7.27 -12.65 7.67
N GLN A 59 7.01 -11.41 8.11
CA GLN A 59 5.99 -11.06 9.12
C GLN A 59 4.63 -10.74 8.49
N ARG A 60 4.38 -11.29 7.29
CA ARG A 60 3.11 -11.11 6.54
C ARG A 60 2.08 -12.18 6.85
N ALA A 61 2.48 -13.35 7.35
CA ALA A 61 1.57 -14.41 7.74
C ALA A 61 0.72 -13.94 8.95
N GLY A 62 -0.60 -14.09 8.84
CA GLY A 62 -1.55 -13.53 9.79
C GLY A 62 -1.36 -14.06 11.20
N ALA A 63 -1.55 -13.18 12.19
CA ALA A 63 -1.76 -13.57 13.58
C ALA A 63 -3.10 -14.33 13.73
N GLU A 64 -3.33 -14.88 14.92
CA GLU A 64 -4.63 -15.47 15.29
C GLU A 64 -5.80 -14.52 14.93
N PRO A 65 -6.94 -15.06 14.49
CA PRO A 65 -8.12 -14.26 14.17
C PRO A 65 -8.48 -13.33 15.31
N LEU A 66 -8.79 -12.07 14.98
CA LEU A 66 -9.24 -11.10 15.98
C LEU A 66 -10.69 -11.39 16.38
N ASP A 67 -10.97 -11.30 17.68
CA ASP A 67 -12.33 -11.41 18.22
C ASP A 67 -13.24 -10.26 17.77
N ALA A 68 -12.65 -9.07 17.53
CA ALA A 68 -13.36 -7.89 17.05
C ALA A 68 -12.41 -6.90 16.35
N PHE A 69 -12.96 -6.06 15.47
CA PHE A 69 -12.23 -4.96 14.86
C PHE A 69 -12.33 -3.67 15.70
N GLU A 70 -11.20 -3.04 15.94
CA GLU A 70 -11.15 -1.73 16.59
C GLU A 70 -11.58 -0.61 15.63
N LYS A 71 -12.27 0.40 16.15
CA LYS A 71 -12.66 1.58 15.36
C LYS A 71 -11.48 2.52 15.18
N VAL A 72 -11.32 3.02 13.96
CA VAL A 72 -10.26 3.97 13.59
C VAL A 72 -10.90 5.24 13.05
N ARG A 73 -10.56 6.39 13.63
CA ARG A 73 -10.94 7.69 13.07
C ARG A 73 -9.94 8.08 11.98
N HIS A 74 -10.45 8.42 10.80
CA HIS A 74 -9.64 8.89 9.68
C HIS A 74 -9.10 10.32 9.96
N PRO A 75 -7.90 10.65 9.46
CA PRO A 75 -7.33 11.99 9.64
C PRO A 75 -8.09 13.07 8.87
N ALA A 76 -8.81 12.69 7.81
CA ALA A 76 -9.73 13.52 7.05
C ALA A 76 -10.89 12.67 6.50
N PRO A 77 -12.02 13.28 6.09
CA PRO A 77 -13.14 12.55 5.51
C PRO A 77 -12.77 11.80 4.22
N ILE A 78 -13.06 10.51 4.17
CA ILE A 78 -12.88 9.64 3.00
C ILE A 78 -14.13 9.72 2.13
N LEU A 79 -14.02 10.50 1.06
CA LEU A 79 -15.13 10.84 0.17
C LEU A 79 -15.61 9.64 -0.66
N SER A 80 -16.82 9.79 -1.20
CA SER A 80 -17.36 8.91 -2.25
C SER A 80 -17.42 9.67 -3.56
N LEU A 81 -17.58 8.95 -4.67
CA LEU A 81 -17.73 9.52 -5.99
C LEU A 81 -19.21 9.61 -6.36
N ALA A 82 -19.59 10.73 -6.97
CA ALA A 82 -20.89 10.84 -7.64
C ALA A 82 -20.86 10.00 -8.93
N ASN A 83 -21.99 9.39 -9.29
CA ASN A 83 -22.09 8.50 -10.44
C ASN A 83 -22.92 9.11 -11.57
N THR A 84 -22.68 8.64 -12.78
CA THR A 84 -23.54 8.84 -13.95
C THR A 84 -23.56 7.55 -14.77
N PHE A 85 -24.68 7.29 -15.46
CA PHE A 85 -24.90 6.06 -16.22
C PHE A 85 -24.99 6.31 -17.73
N ASP A 86 -24.94 7.57 -18.15
CA ASP A 86 -25.05 7.94 -19.55
C ASP A 86 -24.14 9.14 -19.89
N VAL A 87 -24.00 9.36 -21.20
CA VAL A 87 -23.16 10.43 -21.75
C VAL A 87 -23.74 11.81 -21.41
N ALA A 88 -25.07 11.93 -21.35
CA ALA A 88 -25.73 13.21 -21.06
C ALA A 88 -25.40 13.70 -19.63
N GLY A 89 -25.41 12.80 -18.65
CA GLY A 89 -25.06 13.07 -17.27
C GLY A 89 -23.58 13.41 -17.10
N LEU A 90 -22.68 12.80 -17.88
CA LEU A 90 -21.27 13.20 -17.92
C LEU A 90 -21.10 14.65 -18.42
N TYR A 91 -21.77 15.02 -19.52
CA TYR A 91 -21.75 16.40 -20.01
C TYR A 91 -22.39 17.39 -19.04
N ALA A 92 -23.47 16.99 -18.34
CA ALA A 92 -24.08 17.81 -17.30
C ALA A 92 -23.12 18.03 -16.11
N TRP A 93 -22.40 16.99 -15.69
CA TRP A 93 -21.34 17.10 -14.69
C TRP A 93 -20.25 18.06 -15.15
N ARG A 94 -19.76 17.96 -16.40
CA ARG A 94 -18.76 18.89 -16.94
C ARG A 94 -19.28 20.34 -16.93
N LYS A 95 -20.48 20.59 -17.43
CA LYS A 95 -21.10 21.93 -17.37
C LYS A 95 -21.17 22.47 -15.94
N ARG A 96 -21.47 21.61 -14.95
CA ARG A 96 -21.46 22.00 -13.54
C ARG A 96 -20.06 22.39 -13.07
N ILE A 97 -19.03 21.59 -13.37
CA ILE A 97 -17.63 21.87 -13.00
C ILE A 97 -17.13 23.18 -13.63
N ALA A 98 -17.51 23.45 -14.89
CA ALA A 98 -17.09 24.67 -15.60
C ALA A 98 -17.48 25.97 -14.87
N ARG A 99 -18.58 25.97 -14.12
CA ARG A 99 -19.04 27.15 -13.34
C ARG A 99 -18.13 27.50 -12.17
N TYR A 100 -17.27 26.58 -11.74
CA TYR A 100 -16.32 26.79 -10.65
C TYR A 100 -14.92 27.18 -11.16
N LEU A 101 -14.71 27.19 -12.49
CA LEU A 101 -13.44 27.58 -13.08
C LEU A 101 -13.36 29.10 -13.28
N PRO A 102 -12.16 29.70 -13.24
CA PRO A 102 -11.96 31.11 -13.61
C PRO A 102 -12.44 31.43 -15.03
N ASN A 103 -12.32 30.47 -15.95
CA ASN A 103 -12.86 30.52 -17.30
C ASN A 103 -13.62 29.20 -17.59
N PRO A 104 -14.94 29.24 -17.83
CA PRO A 104 -15.73 28.04 -18.13
C PRO A 104 -15.26 27.23 -19.34
N GLU A 105 -14.69 27.90 -20.34
CA GLU A 105 -14.21 27.31 -21.59
C GLU A 105 -12.74 26.86 -21.51
N MET A 106 -12.11 26.98 -20.34
CA MET A 106 -10.75 26.50 -20.14
C MET A 106 -10.65 25.00 -20.46
N PRO A 107 -9.68 24.58 -21.31
CA PRO A 107 -9.43 23.17 -21.56
C PRO A 107 -8.99 22.50 -20.25
N LEU A 108 -9.55 21.31 -20.00
CA LEU A 108 -9.19 20.50 -18.84
C LEU A 108 -8.60 19.19 -19.32
N ASP A 109 -7.50 18.78 -18.70
CA ASP A 109 -7.01 17.42 -18.79
C ASP A 109 -7.78 16.52 -17.82
N TYR A 110 -8.01 15.28 -18.23
CA TYR A 110 -8.70 14.28 -17.43
C TYR A 110 -7.83 13.05 -17.28
N VAL A 111 -7.79 12.51 -16.06
CA VAL A 111 -7.29 11.17 -15.81
C VAL A 111 -8.51 10.25 -15.72
N ALA A 112 -8.54 9.22 -16.57
CA ALA A 112 -9.59 8.21 -16.58
C ALA A 112 -9.04 6.91 -16.00
N GLU A 113 -9.61 6.47 -14.88
CA GLU A 113 -9.20 5.25 -14.17
C GLU A 113 -10.35 4.24 -14.16
N PRO A 114 -10.08 2.93 -14.32
CA PRO A 114 -11.09 1.90 -14.09
C PRO A 114 -11.64 1.98 -12.67
N LYS A 115 -12.96 2.02 -12.53
CA LYS A 115 -13.60 1.94 -11.21
C LYS A 115 -13.57 0.49 -10.72
N PHE A 116 -12.63 0.16 -9.84
CA PHE A 116 -12.60 -1.14 -9.17
C PHE A 116 -13.85 -1.31 -8.29
N ASP A 117 -14.47 -2.50 -8.38
CA ASP A 117 -15.59 -2.89 -7.53
C ASP A 117 -15.07 -3.70 -6.35
N GLY A 118 -14.71 -2.97 -5.28
CA GLY A 118 -14.09 -3.54 -4.10
C GLY A 118 -14.32 -2.65 -2.88
N LEU A 119 -13.47 -2.84 -1.87
CA LEU A 119 -13.53 -2.10 -0.62
C LEU A 119 -12.44 -1.03 -0.58
N THR A 120 -12.80 0.18 -0.14
CA THR A 120 -11.82 1.22 0.11
C THR A 120 -11.06 0.92 1.41
N ALA A 121 -9.73 0.88 1.31
CA ALA A 121 -8.80 0.82 2.43
C ALA A 121 -7.97 2.11 2.48
N VAL A 122 -7.66 2.56 3.69
CA VAL A 122 -6.81 3.72 3.99
C VAL A 122 -5.54 3.19 4.64
N LEU A 123 -4.36 3.54 4.10
CA LEU A 123 -3.07 3.00 4.54
C LEU A 123 -2.20 4.09 5.13
N THR A 124 -1.90 4.01 6.42
CA THR A 124 -1.00 4.93 7.10
C THR A 124 0.42 4.37 7.17
N TYR A 125 1.36 5.16 6.67
CA TYR A 125 2.79 4.95 6.81
C TYR A 125 3.40 5.99 7.75
N ARG A 126 4.33 5.56 8.61
CA ARG A 126 5.16 6.42 9.47
C ARG A 126 6.62 6.08 9.23
N ASP A 127 7.43 7.08 8.95
CA ASP A 127 8.84 6.89 8.57
C ASP A 127 9.00 5.83 7.47
N GLY A 128 8.10 5.86 6.49
CA GLY A 128 8.02 4.89 5.40
C GLY A 128 7.51 3.49 5.78
N ARG A 129 7.22 3.17 7.03
CA ARG A 129 6.71 1.85 7.45
C ARG A 129 5.20 1.80 7.52
N PHE A 130 4.59 0.74 7.01
CA PHE A 130 3.15 0.51 7.12
C PHE A 130 2.76 0.24 8.58
N THR A 131 1.97 1.14 9.16
CA THR A 131 1.65 1.11 10.60
C THR A 131 0.17 0.84 10.88
N LEU A 132 -0.73 1.29 10.01
CA LEU A 132 -2.17 1.15 10.23
C LEU A 132 -2.90 1.05 8.89
N GLY A 133 -3.79 0.09 8.78
CA GLY A 133 -4.73 -0.01 7.69
C GLY A 133 -6.17 -0.02 8.20
N ALA A 134 -7.02 0.80 7.60
CA ALA A 134 -8.41 0.94 8.01
C ALA A 134 -9.38 0.81 6.83
N THR A 135 -10.56 0.25 7.08
CA THR A 135 -11.68 0.32 6.11
C THR A 135 -12.17 1.76 5.99
N ARG A 136 -12.86 2.11 4.90
CA ARG A 136 -13.52 3.43 4.80
C ARG A 136 -14.60 3.63 5.89
N GLY A 137 -15.35 2.59 6.22
CA GLY A 137 -16.51 2.67 7.10
C GLY A 137 -17.52 3.72 6.61
N ASN A 138 -17.88 4.67 7.49
CA ASN A 138 -18.82 5.75 7.15
C ASN A 138 -18.14 6.97 6.48
N GLY A 139 -16.84 6.91 6.22
CA GLY A 139 -16.05 8.02 5.67
C GLY A 139 -15.32 8.84 6.75
N GLU A 140 -15.71 8.77 8.02
CA GLU A 140 -15.00 9.41 9.13
C GLU A 140 -14.38 8.39 10.08
N VAL A 141 -15.05 7.26 10.28
CA VAL A 141 -14.63 6.17 11.14
C VAL A 141 -14.72 4.86 10.37
N GLY A 142 -13.62 4.14 10.34
CA GLY A 142 -13.48 2.80 9.80
C GLY A 142 -13.13 1.76 10.86
N GLU A 143 -12.73 0.59 10.40
CA GLU A 143 -12.30 -0.55 11.21
C GLU A 143 -10.83 -0.87 10.93
N ASN A 144 -10.06 -1.17 11.98
CA ASN A 144 -8.66 -1.55 11.88
C ASN A 144 -8.54 -2.94 11.23
N VAL A 145 -8.03 -2.98 10.00
CA VAL A 145 -7.82 -4.20 9.19
C VAL A 145 -6.34 -4.37 8.84
N THR A 146 -5.44 -3.87 9.70
CA THR A 146 -4.00 -3.86 9.46
C THR A 146 -3.44 -5.26 9.20
N GLN A 147 -3.86 -6.26 9.99
CA GLN A 147 -3.40 -7.64 9.82
C GLN A 147 -3.86 -8.23 8.49
N ASN A 148 -5.11 -8.00 8.10
CA ASN A 148 -5.63 -8.44 6.80
C ASN A 148 -4.83 -7.82 5.64
N LEU A 149 -4.56 -6.51 5.70
CA LEU A 149 -3.84 -5.81 4.65
C LEU A 149 -2.37 -6.24 4.52
N ARG A 150 -1.71 -6.64 5.62
CA ARG A 150 -0.33 -7.18 5.59
C ARG A 150 -0.21 -8.44 4.71
N THR A 151 -1.28 -9.22 4.61
CA THR A 151 -1.32 -10.44 3.81
C THR A 151 -1.36 -10.17 2.30
N ILE A 152 -1.73 -8.95 1.86
CA ILE A 152 -1.81 -8.59 0.45
C ILE A 152 -0.40 -8.53 -0.15
N PRO A 153 -0.05 -9.39 -1.13
CA PRO A 153 1.34 -9.50 -1.55
C PRO A 153 1.91 -8.24 -2.21
N SER A 154 1.07 -7.50 -2.93
CA SER A 154 1.42 -6.25 -3.62
C SER A 154 1.52 -5.04 -2.70
N LEU A 155 1.05 -5.12 -1.45
CA LEU A 155 1.12 -4.02 -0.50
C LEU A 155 2.53 -3.96 0.13
N PRO A 156 3.30 -2.89 -0.05
CA PRO A 156 4.63 -2.77 0.55
C PRO A 156 4.51 -2.47 2.06
N LEU A 157 5.27 -3.18 2.90
CA LEU A 157 5.33 -2.86 4.34
C LEU A 157 6.28 -1.72 4.67
N LYS A 158 7.15 -1.37 3.71
CA LYS A 158 8.14 -0.29 3.78
C LYS A 158 8.20 0.42 2.43
N ILE A 159 8.25 1.75 2.44
CA ILE A 159 8.44 2.62 1.28
C ILE A 159 9.59 3.62 1.56
N PRO A 160 10.39 3.99 0.54
CA PRO A 160 10.40 3.44 -0.81
C PRO A 160 10.85 1.97 -0.86
N VAL A 161 10.43 1.25 -1.90
CA VAL A 161 10.71 -0.19 -2.10
C VAL A 161 11.96 -0.44 -2.93
N ASP A 162 12.40 0.54 -3.72
CA ASP A 162 13.61 0.45 -4.51
C ASP A 162 14.80 0.93 -3.68
N PRO A 163 15.80 0.07 -3.39
CA PRO A 163 17.00 0.45 -2.65
C PRO A 163 17.83 1.55 -3.36
N ALA A 164 17.66 1.71 -4.67
CA ALA A 164 18.31 2.76 -5.47
C ALA A 164 17.51 4.06 -5.54
N SER A 165 16.32 4.12 -4.93
CA SER A 165 15.49 5.32 -4.87
C SER A 165 16.20 6.46 -4.14
N ASP A 166 16.18 7.66 -4.72
CA ASP A 166 16.63 8.90 -4.09
C ASP A 166 15.55 9.56 -3.20
N LEU A 167 14.31 9.07 -3.29
CA LEU A 167 13.22 9.55 -2.45
C LEU A 167 13.42 9.18 -0.98
N PRO A 168 13.29 10.13 -0.04
CA PRO A 168 13.35 9.83 1.39
C PRO A 168 12.08 9.08 1.85
N SER A 169 12.20 8.26 2.88
CA SER A 169 11.04 7.71 3.58
C SER A 169 10.15 8.85 4.10
N PRO A 170 8.85 8.88 3.76
CA PRO A 170 7.97 9.92 4.24
C PRO A 170 7.78 9.80 5.75
N PRO A 171 7.89 10.90 6.52
CA PRO A 171 7.69 10.85 7.97
C PRO A 171 6.24 10.46 8.33
N TYR A 172 5.27 10.89 7.51
CA TYR A 172 3.87 10.52 7.63
C TYR A 172 3.20 10.55 6.25
N LEU A 173 2.49 9.47 5.90
CA LEU A 173 1.69 9.35 4.68
C LEU A 173 0.41 8.57 5.02
N VAL A 174 -0.73 9.01 4.49
CA VAL A 174 -2.04 8.36 4.68
C VAL A 174 -2.89 8.44 3.43
#